data_AF-A0A090Y8L6-F1
#
_entry.id   AF-A0A090Y8L6-F1
#
_cell.length_a   1.000
_cell.length_b   1.000
_cell.length_c   1.000
_cell.angle_alpha   90.00
_cell.angle_beta   90.00
_cell.angle_gamma   90.00
#
_symmetry.space_group_name_H-M   'P 1'
#
loop_
_entity.id
_entity.type
_entity.pdbx_description
1 polymer ?
#
loop_
_entity_poly.entity_id
_entity_poly.type
_entity_poly.pdbx_seq_one_letter_code
_entity_poly.pdbx_strand_id
1 'polypeptide(L)'
;MCEEYYNMEDDDDWACEWETCLEGPSLKRFNEIYNVSGGFDETDVATGVTIFLIARTIVSFLKSISNYELNIPICIGYHDQDPIMRIKKD
;
A
#
# COMPACT_ATOMS: atom_id res chain seq x y z
N MET A 1 -9.83 -3.74 -19.58
CA MET A 1 -8.76 -4.41 -18.82
C MET A 1 -7.64 -4.75 -19.79
N CYS A 2 -6.40 -4.35 -19.50
CA CYS A 2 -5.26 -4.65 -20.40
C CYS A 2 -4.88 -6.12 -20.31
N GLU A 3 -4.52 -6.74 -21.44
CA GLU A 3 -4.19 -8.17 -21.52
C GLU A 3 -2.92 -8.53 -20.74
N GLU A 4 -2.06 -7.55 -20.40
CA GLU A 4 -0.85 -7.75 -19.59
C GLU A 4 -1.14 -8.06 -18.11
N TYR A 5 -2.37 -7.82 -17.64
CA TYR A 5 -2.78 -8.11 -16.26
C TYR A 5 -3.15 -9.59 -16.01
N TYR A 6 -3.30 -10.40 -17.07
CA TYR A 6 -3.77 -11.80 -16.95
C TYR A 6 -2.81 -12.75 -16.24
N ASN A 7 -1.54 -12.37 -16.02
CA ASN A 7 -0.55 -13.23 -15.36
C ASN A 7 -0.27 -12.83 -13.89
N MET A 8 -1.01 -11.86 -13.34
CA MET A 8 -0.86 -11.46 -11.94
C MET A 8 -1.95 -12.16 -11.11
N GLU A 9 -1.54 -13.26 -10.47
CA GLU A 9 -2.26 -14.13 -9.53
C GLU A 9 -3.81 -14.17 -9.66
N ASP A 10 -4.36 -15.30 -10.14
CA ASP A 10 -5.80 -15.62 -10.32
C ASP A 10 -6.69 -15.52 -9.06
N ASP A 11 -6.19 -14.99 -7.94
CA ASP A 11 -6.81 -15.05 -6.61
C ASP A 11 -6.61 -13.72 -5.85
N ASP A 12 -7.09 -12.62 -6.44
CA ASP A 12 -7.29 -11.33 -5.74
C ASP A 12 -8.79 -11.07 -5.46
N ASP A 13 -9.68 -11.93 -6.00
CA ASP A 13 -11.14 -11.86 -5.77
C ASP A 13 -11.52 -12.09 -4.29
N TRP A 14 -10.65 -12.73 -3.47
CA TRP A 14 -10.87 -12.88 -2.03
C TRP A 14 -11.05 -11.54 -1.31
N ALA A 15 -10.46 -10.46 -1.82
CA ALA A 15 -10.60 -9.12 -1.24
C ALA A 15 -11.96 -8.47 -1.56
N CYS A 16 -12.73 -9.02 -2.51
CA CYS A 16 -14.03 -8.50 -2.93
C CYS A 16 -15.22 -9.11 -2.18
N GLU A 17 -15.05 -10.25 -1.50
CA GLU A 17 -16.16 -10.96 -0.84
C GLU A 17 -16.57 -10.35 0.51
N TRP A 18 -15.64 -9.70 1.22
CA TRP A 18 -15.90 -9.11 2.52
C TRP A 18 -14.98 -7.93 2.81
N GLU A 19 -15.57 -6.74 2.98
CA GLU A 19 -14.84 -5.52 3.35
C GLU A 19 -15.22 -5.08 4.77
N THR A 20 -14.21 -4.80 5.60
CA THR A 20 -14.39 -4.15 6.89
C THR A 20 -13.41 -2.98 7.00
N CYS A 21 -13.95 -1.77 6.97
CA CYS A 21 -13.16 -0.55 7.08
C CYS A 21 -12.99 -0.14 8.54
N LEU A 22 -11.73 -0.07 8.99
CA LEU A 22 -11.37 0.46 10.29
C LEU A 22 -10.72 1.84 10.10
N GLU A 23 -11.19 2.84 10.85
CA GLU A 23 -10.55 4.16 10.82
C GLU A 23 -9.18 4.08 11.52
N GLY A 24 -8.12 4.21 10.73
CA GLY A 24 -6.75 4.20 11.22
C GLY A 24 -6.28 5.57 11.72
N PRO A 25 -5.16 5.61 12.47
CA PRO A 25 -4.55 6.88 12.86
C PRO A 25 -4.10 7.69 11.64
N SER A 26 -4.40 9.00 11.64
CA SER A 26 -4.02 9.92 10.57
C SER A 26 -2.66 10.57 10.83
N LEU A 27 -1.74 10.49 9.86
CA LEU A 27 -0.44 11.15 9.89
C LEU A 27 -0.47 12.46 9.09
N LYS A 28 -1.14 13.49 9.61
CA LYS A 28 -1.32 14.79 8.92
C LYS A 28 -0.03 15.41 8.39
N ARG A 29 1.09 15.27 9.11
CA ARG A 29 2.39 15.80 8.68
C ARG A 29 2.92 15.15 7.41
N PHE A 30 2.55 13.89 7.14
CA PHE A 30 2.95 13.20 5.90
C PHE A 30 2.15 13.74 4.72
N ASN A 31 0.86 14.03 4.93
CA ASN A 31 0.03 14.71 3.94
C ASN A 31 0.58 16.10 3.59
N GLU A 32 1.09 16.84 4.58
CA GLU A 32 1.74 18.13 4.31
C GLU A 32 2.98 17.99 3.43
N ILE A 33 3.81 16.96 3.65
CA ILE A 33 4.99 16.69 2.80
C ILE A 33 4.56 16.39 1.37
N TYR A 34 3.54 15.53 1.20
CA TYR A 34 2.97 15.19 -0.10
C TYR A 34 2.43 16.43 -0.83
N ASN A 35 1.62 17.25 -0.16
CA ASN A 35 1.02 18.45 -0.75
C ASN A 35 2.06 19.52 -1.14
N VAL A 36 3.09 19.73 -0.30
CA VAL A 36 4.15 20.72 -0.59
C VAL A 36 5.04 20.28 -1.75
N SER A 37 5.11 18.98 -2.03
CA SER A 37 5.99 18.41 -3.06
C SER A 37 5.37 18.37 -4.46
N GLY A 38 4.14 18.87 -4.63
CA GLY A 38 3.42 18.81 -5.91
C GLY A 38 2.63 17.52 -6.12
N GLY A 39 2.20 16.85 -5.05
CA GLY A 39 1.33 15.67 -5.16
C GLY A 39 2.09 14.38 -5.50
N PHE A 40 1.48 13.55 -6.34
CA PHE A 40 1.90 12.16 -6.56
C PHE A 40 3.14 12.04 -7.44
N ASP A 41 3.04 12.46 -8.70
CA ASP A 41 4.03 12.22 -9.75
C ASP A 41 4.22 13.42 -10.69
N GLU A 42 3.77 14.62 -10.31
CA GLU A 42 3.86 15.82 -11.16
C GLU A 42 5.31 16.26 -11.43
N THR A 43 6.26 15.88 -10.57
CA THR A 43 7.70 16.19 -10.71
C THR A 43 8.57 15.04 -10.21
N ASP A 44 9.85 15.03 -10.59
CA ASP A 44 10.83 14.06 -10.05
C ASP A 44 10.92 14.13 -8.51
N VAL A 45 10.78 15.32 -7.95
CA VAL A 45 10.77 15.54 -6.50
C VAL A 45 9.50 14.94 -5.88
N ALA A 46 8.33 15.20 -6.46
CA ALA A 46 7.06 14.61 -6.06
C ALA A 46 7.15 13.07 -6.06
N THR A 47 7.64 12.51 -7.16
CA THR A 47 7.84 11.07 -7.33
C THR A 47 8.75 10.49 -6.25
N GLY A 48 9.90 11.12 -6.00
CA GLY A 48 10.83 10.67 -4.96
C GLY A 48 10.23 10.76 -3.55
N VAL A 49 9.44 11.79 -3.27
CA VAL A 49 8.71 11.95 -2.00
C VAL A 49 7.64 10.86 -1.85
N THR A 50 6.85 10.60 -2.88
CA THR A 50 5.84 9.54 -2.90
C THR A 50 6.45 8.18 -2.62
N ILE A 51 7.54 7.82 -3.32
CA ILE A 51 8.27 6.55 -3.09
C ILE A 51 8.78 6.48 -1.66
N PHE A 52 9.35 7.57 -1.12
CA PHE A 52 9.82 7.62 0.25
C PHE A 52 8.69 7.41 1.27
N LEU A 53 7.54 8.05 1.07
CA LEU A 53 6.37 7.91 1.94
C LEU A 53 5.81 6.49 1.91
N ILE A 54 5.72 5.88 0.72
CA ILE A 54 5.32 4.48 0.52
C ILE A 54 6.28 3.55 1.28
N ALA A 55 7.58 3.63 0.98
CA ALA A 55 8.59 2.77 1.60
C ALA A 55 8.60 2.90 3.13
N ARG A 56 8.49 4.12 3.65
CA ARG A 56 8.43 4.38 5.09
C ARG A 56 7.19 3.78 5.73
N THR A 57 6.04 3.84 5.07
CA THR A 57 4.80 3.22 5.53
C THR A 57 4.95 1.70 5.61
N ILE A 58 5.45 1.07 4.55
CA ILE A 58 5.72 -0.38 4.51
C ILE A 58 6.64 -0.79 5.66
N VAL A 59 7.80 -0.16 5.77
CA VAL A 59 8.80 -0.50 6.80
C VAL A 59 8.23 -0.31 8.20
N SER A 60 7.44 0.73 8.43
CA SER A 60 6.82 0.98 9.75
C SER A 60 5.81 -0.10 10.07
N PHE A 61 4.94 -0.46 9.12
CA PHE A 61 3.97 -1.53 9.27
C PHE A 61 4.65 -2.87 9.53
N LEU A 62 5.65 -3.26 8.70
CA LEU A 62 6.42 -4.50 8.86
C LEU A 62 7.05 -4.62 10.25
N LYS A 63 7.63 -3.53 10.76
CA LYS A 63 8.20 -3.48 12.11
C LYS A 63 7.17 -3.59 13.22
N SER A 64 5.96 -3.04 13.01
CA SER A 64 4.88 -3.16 13.99
C SER A 64 4.37 -4.59 14.05
N ILE A 65 4.11 -5.21 12.90
CA ILE A 65 3.54 -6.56 12.82
C ILE A 65 4.53 -7.67 13.21
N SER A 66 5.85 -7.44 13.10
CA SER A 66 6.85 -8.46 13.44
C SER A 66 6.82 -8.89 14.91
N ASN A 67 6.11 -8.15 15.77
CA ASN A 67 5.92 -8.48 17.18
C ASN A 67 4.68 -9.35 17.43
N TYR A 68 3.93 -9.70 16.39
CA TYR A 68 2.69 -10.47 16.46
C TYR A 68 2.81 -11.76 15.66
N GLU A 69 2.29 -12.86 16.21
CA GLU A 69 2.09 -14.10 15.47
C GLU A 69 0.75 -13.99 14.72
N LEU A 70 0.85 -13.74 13.41
CA LEU A 70 -0.31 -13.51 12.56
C LEU A 70 -0.71 -14.82 11.86
N ASN A 71 -1.94 -15.29 12.00
CA ASN A 71 -2.44 -16.45 11.24
C ASN A 71 -3.40 -16.02 10.12
N ILE A 72 -3.18 -14.81 9.60
CA ILE A 72 -3.97 -14.23 8.52
C ILE A 72 -3.01 -13.80 7.40
N PRO A 73 -3.38 -13.98 6.12
CA PRO A 73 -2.68 -13.35 5.02
C PRO A 73 -2.80 -11.82 5.14
N ILE A 74 -1.73 -11.11 4.79
CA ILE A 74 -1.67 -9.64 4.87
C ILE A 74 -1.13 -9.09 3.56
N CYS A 75 -1.85 -8.10 3.04
CA CYS A 75 -1.54 -7.43 1.79
C CYS A 75 -1.55 -5.91 1.99
N ILE A 76 -0.77 -5.18 1.19
CA ILE A 76 -0.75 -3.70 1.16
C ILE A 76 -0.83 -3.24 -0.29
N GLY A 77 -1.70 -2.25 -0.55
CA GLY A 77 -1.90 -1.66 -1.86
C GLY A 77 -1.86 -0.13 -1.80
N TYR A 78 -1.47 0.49 -2.91
CA TYR A 78 -1.53 1.93 -3.15
C TYR A 78 -2.47 2.23 -4.31
N HIS A 79 -2.92 3.49 -4.42
CA HIS A 79 -3.66 3.92 -5.60
C HIS A 79 -2.85 3.62 -6.87
N ASP A 80 -3.53 3.02 -7.86
CA ASP A 80 -2.99 2.61 -9.15
C ASP A 80 -1.88 1.53 -9.08
N GLN A 81 -1.76 0.82 -7.96
CA GLN A 81 -0.91 -0.35 -7.86
C GLN A 81 -1.67 -1.59 -8.34
N ASP A 82 -1.22 -2.18 -9.46
CA ASP A 82 -1.94 -3.31 -10.08
C ASP A 82 -1.64 -4.70 -9.49
N PRO A 83 -0.47 -5.03 -8.90
CA PRO A 83 -0.40 -6.17 -7.99
C PRO A 83 -0.40 -5.69 -6.55
N ILE A 84 -1.41 -6.07 -5.76
CA ILE A 84 -1.37 -5.82 -4.31
C ILE A 84 -0.17 -6.56 -3.73
N MET A 85 0.65 -5.88 -2.91
CA MET A 85 1.86 -6.47 -2.36
C MET A 85 1.51 -7.39 -1.18
N ARG A 86 1.72 -8.70 -1.32
CA ARG A 86 1.60 -9.67 -0.21
C ARG A 86 2.77 -9.54 0.76
N ILE A 87 2.48 -9.19 2.00
CA ILE A 87 3.44 -9.11 3.11
C ILE A 87 3.58 -10.48 3.81
N LYS A 88 2.48 -11.22 3.91
CA LYS A 88 2.44 -12.58 4.46
C LYS A 88 1.49 -13.44 3.64
N LYS A 89 1.96 -14.61 3.21
CA LYS A 89 1.16 -15.67 2.57
C LYS A 89 0.63 -16.64 3.64
N ASP A 90 -0.40 -17.39 3.29
CA ASP A 90 -1.03 -18.44 4.13
C ASP A 90 -0.01 -19.45 4.70
#